data_AF-A0A838S802-F1
#
_entry.id   AF-A0A838S802-F1
#
_cell.length_a   1.000
_cell.length_b   1.000
_cell.length_c   1.000
_cell.angle_alpha   90.00
_cell.angle_beta   90.00
_cell.angle_gamma   90.00
#
_symmetry.space_group_name_H-M   'P 1'
#
loop_
_entity.id
_entity.type
_entity.pdbx_description
1 polymer ?
#
loop_
_entity_poly.entity_id
_entity_poly.type
_entity_poly.pdbx_seq_one_letter_code
_entity_poly.pdbx_strand_id
1 'polypeptide(L)'
;MRPGRGRPRAGVAGAVAVLAVACSLVAGCGAGPEATGVGAAGGGGSSISCPVPDGPIAVAVSGRANSPAPVLPPVAEQIVSDSVERVPIDGVGPRLTLVGIDGRPEPLGSAEFSPRSQNDIAVGRERRTFLDSFRQSVAAVRAKAPEVNDLAALDVAARAARDGAPAGTVVFVDSGLQTVDPLDFRQPGVLDADPVEVVDFLERTRAVPDLSGLTVVFAGIGDTSPPQEALDVARRERLAILWSEIAKAGGANCVHRDNAPRGGAAPNGVPRVGTVPVPPPPVADFSALGTTVLPDDGTVGFVPGRAVLRDPRAAAEVLRPFGDWLLDDRDRRVDLTGTTARFGDLAGQIELATRRAEAIKQVLVDQGVDPAQITTRGVGSEFPEYVNDQGSDGSLL
;
A
#
# COMPACT_ATOMS: atom_id res chain seq x y z
N MET A 1 86.64 0.36 11.11
CA MET A 1 86.45 0.35 12.58
C MET A 1 84.95 0.28 12.87
N ARG A 2 84.53 -0.61 13.79
CA ARG A 2 83.17 -0.80 14.36
C ARG A 2 82.59 0.50 15.00
N PRO A 3 81.36 0.55 15.55
CA PRO A 3 80.03 0.09 15.09
C PRO A 3 78.85 1.06 15.46
N GLY A 4 77.63 0.78 14.95
CA GLY A 4 76.43 0.65 15.81
C GLY A 4 75.39 1.79 15.95
N ARG A 5 74.15 1.33 16.25
CA ARG A 5 72.87 2.01 16.60
C ARG A 5 72.03 2.44 15.38
N GLY A 6 70.75 2.09 15.21
CA GLY A 6 69.73 1.58 16.13
C GLY A 6 68.54 2.56 16.20
N ARG A 7 67.56 2.39 15.29
CA ARG A 7 66.09 2.71 15.28
C ARG A 7 65.55 3.91 16.13
N PRO A 8 64.54 4.67 15.64
CA PRO A 8 63.15 4.18 15.75
C PRO A 8 62.15 4.57 14.63
N ARG A 9 61.01 3.88 14.73
CA ARG A 9 59.77 3.96 13.92
C ARG A 9 59.03 5.28 14.18
N ALA A 10 58.55 5.93 13.12
CA ALA A 10 57.58 7.01 13.23
C ALA A 10 56.17 6.41 13.43
N GLY A 11 55.58 6.68 14.59
CA GLY A 11 54.16 6.43 14.86
C GLY A 11 53.34 7.57 14.27
N VAL A 12 52.29 7.23 13.52
CA VAL A 12 51.26 8.17 13.06
C VAL A 12 50.27 8.33 14.20
N ALA A 13 50.28 9.50 14.84
CA ALA A 13 49.27 9.90 15.81
C ALA A 13 48.02 10.38 15.05
N GLY A 14 46.92 9.64 15.19
CA GLY A 14 45.59 10.08 14.73
C GLY A 14 45.07 11.18 15.66
N ALA A 15 44.84 12.36 15.11
CA ALA A 15 44.18 13.46 15.82
C ALA A 15 42.66 13.21 15.83
N VAL A 16 42.12 12.99 17.03
CA VAL A 16 40.68 13.00 17.31
C VAL A 16 40.22 14.46 17.37
N ALA A 17 39.42 14.89 16.40
CA ALA A 17 38.79 16.21 16.41
C ALA A 17 37.53 16.16 17.30
N VAL A 18 37.59 16.82 18.45
CA VAL A 18 36.43 17.10 19.31
C VAL A 18 35.73 18.34 18.76
N LEU A 19 34.53 18.17 18.19
CA LEU A 19 33.68 19.29 17.81
C LEU A 19 32.88 19.76 19.03
N ALA A 20 33.24 20.91 19.57
CA ALA A 20 32.44 21.65 20.54
C ALA A 20 31.35 22.44 19.79
N VAL A 21 30.08 22.13 20.04
CA VAL A 21 28.94 22.91 19.53
C VAL A 21 28.50 23.89 20.60
N ALA A 22 28.59 25.18 20.28
CA ALA A 22 28.09 26.27 21.11
C ALA A 22 26.56 26.35 21.05
N CYS A 23 25.92 26.29 22.23
CA CYS A 23 24.49 26.53 22.40
C CYS A 23 24.18 28.03 22.28
N SER A 24 23.32 28.39 21.34
CA SER A 24 22.68 29.71 21.30
C SER A 24 21.21 29.56 21.68
N LEU A 25 20.89 29.99 22.90
CA LEU A 25 19.53 30.13 23.43
C LEU A 25 18.87 31.36 22.79
N VAL A 26 17.72 31.17 22.13
CA VAL A 26 16.83 32.28 21.79
C VAL A 26 15.50 32.04 22.50
N ALA A 27 15.23 32.85 23.52
CA ALA A 27 13.93 32.96 24.17
C ALA A 27 13.03 33.88 23.33
N GLY A 28 11.88 33.35 22.89
CA GLY A 28 10.82 34.13 22.26
C GLY A 28 9.51 33.89 23.00
N CYS A 29 9.11 34.87 23.81
CA CYS A 29 7.78 34.93 24.43
C CYS A 29 6.76 35.47 23.43
N GLY A 30 5.61 34.82 23.30
CA GLY A 30 4.45 35.33 22.57
C GLY A 30 3.20 34.60 23.01
N ALA A 31 2.47 35.20 23.96
CA ALA A 31 1.20 34.70 24.47
C ALA A 31 0.09 34.86 23.41
N GLY A 32 -0.64 33.78 23.13
CA GLY A 32 -1.90 33.82 22.38
C GLY A 32 -3.11 33.94 23.32
N PRO A 33 -4.26 34.43 22.85
CA PRO A 33 -5.50 34.32 23.58
C PRO A 33 -6.18 32.96 23.35
N GLU A 34 -6.81 32.49 24.42
CA GLU A 34 -7.54 31.24 24.56
C GLU A 34 -8.74 31.13 23.60
N ALA A 35 -8.94 29.94 23.03
CA ALA A 35 -10.24 29.50 22.53
C ALA A 35 -10.52 28.10 23.07
N THR A 36 -11.60 28.01 23.84
CA THR A 36 -12.13 26.85 24.54
C THR A 36 -13.06 26.02 23.64
N GLY A 37 -13.02 24.69 23.84
CA GLY A 37 -14.04 23.72 23.36
C GLY A 37 -13.94 23.44 21.86
N VAL A 38 -14.05 22.21 21.37
CA VAL A 38 -14.95 21.11 21.75
C VAL A 38 -14.25 19.80 21.40
N GLY A 39 -14.47 18.77 22.21
CA GLY A 39 -13.90 17.43 22.02
C GLY A 39 -14.24 16.83 20.66
N ALA A 40 -13.21 16.32 19.99
CA ALA A 40 -13.33 15.35 18.92
C ALA A 40 -12.62 14.08 19.40
N ALA A 41 -13.40 13.18 19.99
CA ALA A 41 -13.04 11.77 20.00
C ALA A 41 -13.18 11.28 18.55
N GLY A 42 -12.08 10.78 17.98
CA GLY A 42 -12.04 10.30 16.60
C GLY A 42 -10.64 10.05 16.07
N GLY A 43 -9.70 9.66 16.93
CA GLY A 43 -8.40 9.15 16.48
C GLY A 43 -8.57 7.70 16.08
N GLY A 44 -8.86 7.44 14.81
CA GLY A 44 -8.69 6.12 14.21
C GLY A 44 -7.21 5.77 14.16
N GLY A 45 -6.62 5.42 15.30
CA GLY A 45 -5.28 4.86 15.35
C GLY A 45 -5.32 3.48 14.70
N SER A 46 -4.50 3.27 13.67
CA SER A 46 -4.24 1.94 13.12
C SER A 46 -3.71 1.06 14.24
N SER A 47 -4.57 0.23 14.84
CA SER A 47 -4.15 -0.66 15.91
C SER A 47 -3.31 -1.79 15.33
N ILE A 48 -2.07 -1.91 15.82
CA ILE A 48 -1.23 -3.07 15.51
C ILE A 48 -1.89 -4.35 16.02
N SER A 49 -2.05 -5.34 15.14
CA SER A 49 -2.67 -6.62 15.49
C SER A 49 -1.70 -7.58 16.19
N CYS A 50 -0.40 -7.30 16.11
CA CYS A 50 0.65 -8.13 16.68
C CYS A 50 1.06 -7.67 18.09
N PRO A 51 1.38 -8.61 19.00
CA PRO A 51 2.07 -8.25 20.23
C PRO A 51 3.45 -7.66 19.89
N VAL A 52 3.78 -6.53 20.51
CA VAL A 52 5.10 -5.91 20.41
C VAL A 52 5.93 -6.37 21.62
N PRO A 53 6.92 -7.26 21.45
CA PRO A 53 7.73 -7.75 22.56
C PRO A 53 8.61 -6.63 23.14
N ASP A 54 8.95 -6.77 24.42
CA ASP A 54 10.02 -5.97 25.03
C ASP A 54 11.36 -6.48 24.46
N GLY A 55 12.03 -5.65 23.67
CA GLY A 55 13.27 -6.02 23.01
C GLY A 55 13.73 -4.99 21.98
N PRO A 56 14.86 -5.22 21.31
CA PRO A 56 15.38 -4.33 20.27
C PRO A 56 14.37 -4.15 19.13
N ILE A 57 14.38 -2.95 18.55
CA ILE A 57 13.54 -2.58 17.42
C ILE A 57 14.44 -2.18 16.27
N ALA A 58 14.34 -2.88 15.14
CA ALA A 58 14.97 -2.48 13.90
C ALA A 58 13.93 -1.85 12.98
N VAL A 59 14.19 -0.62 12.54
CA VAL A 59 13.36 0.07 11.53
C VAL A 59 14.16 0.10 10.24
N ALA A 60 13.81 -0.76 9.30
CA ALA A 60 14.37 -0.79 7.97
C ALA A 60 13.54 0.14 7.07
N VAL A 61 14.17 1.15 6.47
CA VAL A 61 13.46 2.16 5.68
C VAL A 61 14.17 2.41 4.36
N SER A 62 13.37 2.52 3.30
CA SER A 62 13.86 2.83 1.97
C SER A 62 13.95 4.33 1.73
N GLY A 63 15.15 4.80 1.35
CA GLY A 63 15.39 6.15 0.85
C GLY A 63 15.86 6.16 -0.60
N ARG A 64 15.33 5.26 -1.43
CA ARG A 64 15.78 4.99 -2.81
C ARG A 64 14.83 5.57 -3.87
N ALA A 65 15.29 5.59 -5.13
CA ALA A 65 14.44 5.93 -6.28
C ALA A 65 13.25 4.95 -6.39
N ASN A 66 12.21 5.34 -7.14
CA ASN A 66 11.05 4.51 -7.45
C ASN A 66 10.08 4.19 -6.29
N SER A 67 10.30 4.76 -5.10
CA SER A 67 9.39 4.62 -3.96
C SER A 67 9.26 5.91 -3.15
N PRO A 68 8.16 6.09 -2.40
CA PRO A 68 7.93 7.32 -1.65
C PRO A 68 9.07 7.63 -0.68
N ALA A 69 9.42 8.92 -0.56
CA ALA A 69 10.43 9.38 0.37
C ALA A 69 10.20 8.84 1.80
N PRO A 70 11.28 8.56 2.54
CA PRO A 70 11.18 7.89 3.83
C PRO A 70 10.47 8.80 4.83
N VAL A 71 9.44 8.25 5.45
CA VAL A 71 8.69 8.85 6.56
C VAL A 71 8.41 7.70 7.51
N LEU A 72 8.45 7.97 8.82
CA LEU A 72 8.07 6.98 9.82
C LEU A 72 6.54 6.78 9.76
N PRO A 73 6.01 5.60 9.39
CA PRO A 73 4.57 5.38 9.32
C PRO A 73 3.92 5.48 10.70
N PRO A 74 2.62 5.83 10.81
CA PRO A 74 1.95 5.97 12.10
C PRO A 74 2.04 4.72 12.99
N VAL A 75 1.94 3.52 12.40
CA VAL A 75 2.10 2.26 13.16
C VAL A 75 3.50 2.13 13.76
N ALA A 76 4.53 2.54 13.03
CA ALA A 76 5.91 2.48 13.47
C ALA A 76 6.20 3.55 14.54
N GLU A 77 5.62 4.73 14.35
CA GLU A 77 5.66 5.81 15.34
C GLU A 77 5.04 5.37 16.65
N GLN A 78 3.88 4.70 16.61
CA GLN A 78 3.24 4.14 17.79
C GLN A 78 4.13 3.10 18.48
N ILE A 79 4.64 2.10 17.74
CA ILE A 79 5.53 1.06 18.30
C ILE A 79 6.73 1.67 19.02
N VAL A 80 7.39 2.64 18.39
CA VAL A 80 8.59 3.29 18.94
C VAL A 80 8.23 4.18 20.13
N SER A 81 7.14 4.97 20.05
CA SER A 81 6.68 5.83 21.16
C SER A 81 6.30 5.00 22.38
N ASP A 82 5.45 3.98 22.22
CA ASP A 82 4.98 3.11 23.30
C ASP A 82 6.16 2.40 23.99
N SER A 83 7.20 2.04 23.22
CA SER A 83 8.39 1.38 23.76
C SER A 83 9.31 2.33 24.53
N VAL A 84 9.40 3.60 24.11
CA VAL A 84 10.18 4.64 24.81
C VAL A 84 9.43 5.19 26.04
N GLU A 85 8.10 5.25 25.99
CA GLU A 85 7.26 5.72 27.08
C GLU A 85 7.23 4.76 28.27
N ARG A 86 7.34 3.45 28.02
CA ARG A 86 7.43 2.41 29.06
C ARG A 86 8.75 2.40 29.83
N VAL A 87 9.77 3.15 29.39
CA VAL A 87 11.09 3.19 30.04
C VAL A 87 11.00 3.96 31.37
N PRO A 88 11.35 3.36 32.52
CA PRO A 88 11.35 4.04 33.80
C PRO A 88 12.48 5.08 33.90
N ILE A 89 12.39 5.99 34.88
CA ILE A 89 13.34 7.10 35.07
C ILE A 89 14.79 6.63 35.22
N ASP A 90 15.00 5.48 35.84
CA ASP A 90 16.29 4.85 36.09
C ASP A 90 16.58 3.66 35.15
N GLY A 91 15.76 3.50 34.12
CA GLY A 91 15.85 2.39 33.17
C GLY A 91 16.64 2.70 31.90
N VAL A 92 16.84 1.64 31.13
CA VAL A 92 17.36 1.71 29.77
C VAL A 92 16.28 1.14 28.84
N GLY A 93 15.93 1.91 27.83
CA GLY A 93 14.97 1.53 26.81
C GLY A 93 15.54 0.56 25.79
N PRO A 94 14.69 0.06 24.88
CA PRO A 94 15.15 -0.83 23.84
C PRO A 94 16.12 -0.13 22.89
N ARG A 95 17.04 -0.92 22.32
CA ARG A 95 17.89 -0.47 21.23
C ARG A 95 17.05 -0.27 19.97
N LEU A 96 17.04 0.95 19.46
CA LEU A 96 16.47 1.30 18.17
C LEU A 96 17.57 1.32 17.12
N THR A 97 17.47 0.47 16.09
CA THR A 97 18.43 0.43 14.99
C THR A 97 17.76 0.88 13.70
N LEU A 98 18.34 1.86 13.02
CA LEU A 98 17.89 2.28 11.69
C LEU A 98 18.69 1.51 10.63
N VAL A 99 17.99 0.87 9.69
CA VAL A 99 18.60 0.12 8.59
C VAL A 99 18.20 0.77 7.27
N GLY A 100 19.18 1.01 6.41
CA GLY A 100 18.93 1.55 5.07
C GLY A 100 18.59 0.43 4.09
N ILE A 101 17.47 0.56 3.37
CA ILE A 101 17.07 -0.38 2.32
C ILE A 101 17.53 0.16 0.96
N ASP A 102 18.45 -0.58 0.33
CA ASP A 102 18.93 -0.41 -1.05
C ASP A 102 19.54 -1.74 -1.55
N GLY A 103 20.32 -1.73 -2.64
CA GLY A 103 20.95 -2.96 -3.17
C GLY A 103 22.03 -3.57 -2.27
N ARG A 104 22.50 -2.86 -1.23
CA ARG A 104 23.46 -3.33 -0.22
C ARG A 104 23.05 -2.84 1.17
N PRO A 105 21.98 -3.40 1.75
CA PRO A 105 21.42 -2.93 3.01
C PRO A 105 22.44 -2.96 4.16
N GLU A 106 22.47 -1.89 4.95
CA GLU A 106 23.37 -1.75 6.11
C GLU A 106 22.68 -1.02 7.27
N PRO A 107 23.09 -1.29 8.53
CA PRO A 107 22.72 -0.44 9.65
C PRO A 107 23.29 0.97 9.47
N LEU A 108 22.44 1.99 9.59
CA LEU A 108 22.82 3.40 9.51
C LEU A 108 23.20 3.98 10.88
N GLY A 109 22.72 3.35 11.95
CA GLY A 109 23.04 3.71 13.33
C GLY A 109 22.07 3.07 14.30
N SER A 110 22.42 3.13 15.59
CA SER A 110 21.58 2.64 16.68
C SER A 110 21.58 3.64 17.84
N ALA A 111 20.46 3.72 18.55
CA ALA A 111 20.32 4.54 19.75
C ALA A 111 19.51 3.79 20.82
N GLU A 112 19.81 4.06 22.08
CA GLU A 112 19.05 3.59 23.23
C GLU A 112 18.53 4.80 23.98
N PHE A 113 17.26 4.78 24.37
CA PHE A 113 16.72 5.82 25.23
C PHE A 113 17.13 5.52 26.68
N SER A 114 17.89 6.41 27.29
CA SER A 114 18.24 6.34 28.71
C SER A 114 18.04 7.72 29.31
N PRO A 115 17.03 7.91 30.17
CA PRO A 115 16.80 9.19 30.82
C PRO A 115 18.03 9.63 31.61
N ARG A 116 18.31 10.94 31.58
CA ARG A 116 19.41 11.55 32.38
C ARG A 116 18.86 12.34 33.56
N SER A 117 17.60 12.72 33.48
CA SER A 117 16.89 13.48 34.50
C SER A 117 16.16 12.57 35.49
N GLN A 118 15.94 13.07 36.71
CA GLN A 118 15.25 12.32 37.79
C GLN A 118 13.82 12.81 38.07
N ASN A 119 13.23 13.64 37.20
CA ASN A 119 11.85 14.12 37.36
C ASN A 119 11.05 13.94 36.07
N ASP A 120 9.76 13.63 36.23
CA ASP A 120 8.87 13.25 35.13
C ASP A 120 8.77 14.30 34.01
N ILE A 121 8.76 15.59 34.36
CA ILE A 121 8.64 16.67 33.39
C ILE A 121 9.88 16.72 32.48
N ALA A 122 11.07 16.60 33.07
CA ALA A 122 12.32 16.60 32.31
C ALA A 122 12.48 15.32 31.49
N VAL A 123 12.17 14.15 32.05
CA VAL A 123 12.16 12.87 31.30
C VAL A 123 11.16 12.92 30.14
N GLY A 124 9.99 13.53 30.33
CA GLY A 124 9.01 13.73 29.26
C GLY A 124 9.48 14.67 28.14
N ARG A 125 10.40 15.60 28.41
CA ARG A 125 11.08 16.37 27.35
C ARG A 125 12.14 15.53 26.64
N GLU A 126 12.94 14.79 27.39
CA GLU A 126 13.98 13.90 26.84
C GLU A 126 13.38 12.84 25.91
N ARG A 127 12.25 12.22 26.28
CA ARG A 127 11.50 11.28 25.42
C ARG A 127 11.11 11.91 24.09
N ARG A 128 10.49 13.10 24.13
CA ARG A 128 10.07 13.82 22.92
C ARG A 128 11.26 14.15 22.02
N THR A 129 12.34 14.69 22.60
CA THR A 129 13.56 15.01 21.85
C THR A 129 14.18 13.76 21.20
N PHE A 130 14.20 12.64 21.92
CA PHE A 130 14.69 11.36 21.39
C PHE A 130 13.83 10.88 20.20
N LEU A 131 12.51 10.86 20.36
CA LEU A 131 11.59 10.44 19.31
C LEU A 131 11.65 11.37 18.08
N ASP A 132 11.73 12.68 18.28
CA ASP A 132 11.87 13.65 17.19
C ASP A 132 13.19 13.48 16.43
N SER A 133 14.29 13.23 17.14
CA SER A 133 15.59 12.94 16.53
C SER A 133 15.55 11.64 15.72
N PHE A 134 14.85 10.62 16.21
CA PHE A 134 14.65 9.37 15.48
C PHE A 134 13.82 9.56 14.20
N ARG A 135 12.68 10.28 14.29
CA ARG A 135 11.86 10.65 13.12
C ARG A 135 12.67 11.41 12.07
N GLN A 136 13.49 12.38 12.50
CA GLN A 136 14.37 13.14 11.60
C GLN A 136 15.42 12.23 10.94
N SER A 137 15.98 11.28 11.68
CA SER A 137 16.95 10.31 11.15
C SER A 137 16.32 9.42 10.08
N VAL A 138 15.08 8.96 10.29
CA VAL A 138 14.29 8.21 9.29
C VAL A 138 14.07 9.06 8.03
N ALA A 139 13.59 10.30 8.18
CA ALA A 139 13.35 11.19 7.04
C ALA A 139 14.62 11.54 6.23
N ALA A 140 15.77 11.49 6.89
CA ALA A 140 17.08 11.74 6.30
C ALA A 140 17.67 10.54 5.54
N VAL A 141 17.08 9.34 5.62
CA VAL A 141 17.61 8.15 4.95
C VAL A 141 17.69 8.36 3.44
N ARG A 142 18.84 8.02 2.85
CA ARG A 142 19.09 8.03 1.41
C ARG A 142 19.82 6.77 1.02
N ALA A 143 19.39 6.14 -0.07
CA ALA A 143 20.06 4.99 -0.64
C ALA A 143 21.49 5.36 -1.09
N LYS A 144 22.43 4.43 -0.89
CA LYS A 144 23.84 4.57 -1.26
C LYS A 144 24.24 3.59 -2.35
N ALA A 145 23.53 2.47 -2.50
CA ALA A 145 23.71 1.51 -3.58
C ALA A 145 22.57 1.57 -4.61
N PRO A 146 22.84 1.27 -5.89
CA PRO A 146 21.80 1.07 -6.89
C PRO A 146 21.00 -0.21 -6.59
N GLU A 147 19.84 -0.33 -7.22
CA GLU A 147 18.91 -1.45 -7.04
C GLU A 147 18.40 -1.60 -5.59
N VAL A 148 17.60 -2.64 -5.32
CA VAL A 148 17.04 -2.91 -3.99
C VAL A 148 17.08 -4.39 -3.67
N ASN A 149 17.55 -4.72 -2.47
CA ASN A 149 17.63 -6.07 -1.92
C ASN A 149 16.83 -6.16 -0.61
N ASP A 150 15.52 -6.31 -0.75
CA ASP A 150 14.59 -6.37 0.38
C ASP A 150 14.81 -7.62 1.26
N LEU A 151 15.17 -8.77 0.68
CA LEU A 151 15.50 -9.98 1.43
C LEU A 151 16.72 -9.77 2.34
N ALA A 152 17.80 -9.19 1.81
CA ALA A 152 18.98 -8.87 2.62
C ALA A 152 18.69 -7.77 3.66
N ALA A 153 17.84 -6.79 3.34
CA ALA A 153 17.45 -5.75 4.28
C ALA A 153 16.65 -6.32 5.45
N LEU A 154 15.74 -7.26 5.16
CA LEU A 154 14.97 -7.96 6.17
C LEU A 154 15.88 -8.82 7.07
N ASP A 155 16.88 -9.49 6.51
CA ASP A 155 17.90 -10.22 7.28
C ASP A 155 18.75 -9.29 8.19
N VAL A 156 19.25 -8.17 7.66
CA VAL A 156 20.01 -7.18 8.45
C VAL A 156 19.16 -6.64 9.59
N ALA A 157 17.91 -6.29 9.31
CA ALA A 157 16.97 -5.81 10.32
C ALA A 157 16.64 -6.89 11.36
N ALA A 158 16.44 -8.13 10.94
CA ALA A 158 16.17 -9.26 11.85
C ALA A 158 17.33 -9.52 12.81
N ARG A 159 18.57 -9.45 12.32
CA ARG A 159 19.77 -9.57 13.16
C ARG A 159 19.88 -8.41 14.15
N ALA A 160 19.58 -7.19 13.73
CA ALA A 160 19.56 -6.03 14.63
C ALA A 160 18.44 -6.10 15.68
N ALA A 161 17.26 -6.61 15.31
CA ALA A 161 16.11 -6.77 16.21
C ALA A 161 16.29 -7.91 17.23
N ARG A 162 17.23 -8.83 17.00
CA ARG A 162 17.60 -9.91 17.93
C ARG A 162 18.84 -9.63 18.77
N ASP A 163 19.51 -8.49 18.55
CA ASP A 163 20.80 -8.24 19.17
C ASP A 163 20.70 -8.25 20.71
N GLY A 164 21.21 -9.32 21.32
CA GLY A 164 21.20 -9.54 22.77
C GLY A 164 19.84 -9.90 23.39
N ALA A 165 18.81 -10.24 22.59
CA ALA A 165 17.46 -10.50 23.10
C ALA A 165 16.77 -11.72 22.43
N PRO A 166 15.91 -12.45 23.17
CA PRO A 166 15.20 -13.62 22.64
C PRO A 166 14.00 -13.25 21.74
N ALA A 167 13.55 -11.98 21.79
CA ALA A 167 12.47 -11.45 20.98
C ALA A 167 12.74 -9.97 20.67
N GLY A 168 12.13 -9.49 19.59
CA GLY A 168 12.27 -8.11 19.14
C GLY A 168 11.29 -7.77 18.02
N THR A 169 11.39 -6.55 17.50
CA THR A 169 10.48 -6.06 16.45
C THR A 169 11.24 -5.58 15.23
N VAL A 170 10.80 -5.98 14.05
CA VAL A 170 11.23 -5.40 12.77
C VAL A 170 10.08 -4.59 12.21
N VAL A 171 10.33 -3.32 11.92
CA VAL A 171 9.46 -2.48 11.09
C VAL A 171 10.14 -2.33 9.73
N PHE A 172 9.51 -2.83 8.68
CA PHE A 172 10.02 -2.83 7.32
C PHE A 172 9.20 -1.89 6.43
N VAL A 173 9.82 -0.81 5.98
CA VAL A 173 9.18 0.31 5.27
C VAL A 173 9.78 0.45 3.87
N ASP A 174 9.22 -0.28 2.91
CA ASP A 174 9.61 -0.32 1.49
C ASP A 174 8.38 -0.63 0.62
N SER A 175 8.49 -0.47 -0.70
CA SER A 175 7.49 -0.97 -1.65
C SER A 175 7.52 -2.49 -1.82
N GLY A 176 8.59 -3.16 -1.40
CA GLY A 176 8.80 -4.60 -1.55
C GLY A 176 9.06 -5.05 -2.99
N LEU A 177 9.41 -4.13 -3.89
CA LEU A 177 9.71 -4.43 -5.29
C LEU A 177 11.20 -4.67 -5.48
N GLN A 178 11.69 -5.76 -4.91
CA GLN A 178 13.08 -6.22 -5.04
C GLN A 178 13.53 -6.33 -6.50
N THR A 179 14.75 -5.84 -6.79
CA THR A 179 15.32 -5.81 -8.15
C THR A 179 16.65 -6.55 -8.26
N VAL A 180 16.94 -7.44 -7.31
CA VAL A 180 18.14 -8.29 -7.32
C VAL A 180 17.78 -9.73 -7.01
N ASP A 181 18.66 -10.64 -7.42
CA ASP A 181 18.53 -12.06 -7.12
C ASP A 181 18.55 -12.32 -5.60
N PRO A 182 17.85 -13.38 -5.12
CA PRO A 182 17.16 -14.41 -5.90
C PRO A 182 15.69 -14.09 -6.24
N LEU A 183 15.13 -12.99 -5.72
CA LEU A 183 13.75 -12.57 -5.99
C LEU A 183 13.77 -11.24 -6.78
N ASP A 184 14.16 -11.30 -8.04
CA ASP A 184 14.18 -10.13 -8.93
C ASP A 184 12.83 -10.01 -9.66
N PHE A 185 11.96 -9.09 -9.22
CA PHE A 185 10.64 -8.89 -9.81
C PHE A 185 10.69 -8.34 -11.23
N ARG A 186 11.85 -7.89 -11.73
CA ARG A 186 12.02 -7.46 -13.12
C ARG A 186 11.97 -8.63 -14.10
N GLN A 187 12.17 -9.86 -13.62
CA GLN A 187 12.10 -11.05 -14.43
C GLN A 187 10.65 -11.34 -14.86
N PRO A 188 10.41 -11.74 -16.13
CA PRO A 188 9.06 -11.98 -16.63
C PRO A 188 8.28 -12.98 -15.77
N GLY A 189 7.05 -12.60 -15.40
CA GLY A 189 6.13 -13.45 -14.65
C GLY A 189 6.37 -13.51 -13.13
N VAL A 190 7.51 -13.03 -12.63
CA VAL A 190 7.82 -13.13 -11.18
C VAL A 190 6.90 -12.25 -10.33
N LEU A 191 6.54 -11.04 -10.79
CA LEU A 191 5.58 -10.17 -10.09
C LEU A 191 4.18 -10.80 -9.95
N ASP A 192 3.79 -11.61 -10.92
CA ASP A 192 2.46 -12.24 -10.97
C ASP A 192 2.47 -13.71 -10.50
N ALA A 193 3.62 -14.24 -10.08
CA ALA A 193 3.78 -15.62 -9.61
C ALA A 193 2.97 -15.88 -8.32
N ASP A 194 2.61 -17.15 -8.11
CA ASP A 194 1.94 -17.59 -6.89
C ASP A 194 2.87 -17.40 -5.68
N PRO A 195 2.45 -16.69 -4.61
CA PRO A 195 3.25 -16.53 -3.41
C PRO A 195 3.80 -17.84 -2.82
N VAL A 196 3.04 -18.93 -2.89
CA VAL A 196 3.47 -20.25 -2.38
C VAL A 196 4.66 -20.77 -3.18
N GLU A 197 4.63 -20.68 -4.51
CA GLU A 197 5.72 -21.14 -5.37
C GLU A 197 7.00 -20.33 -5.16
N VAL A 198 6.86 -19.02 -4.93
CA VAL A 198 7.99 -18.13 -4.63
C VAL A 198 8.61 -18.48 -3.27
N VAL A 199 7.80 -18.67 -2.22
CA VAL A 199 8.28 -19.07 -0.89
C VAL A 199 8.98 -20.42 -0.96
N ASP A 200 8.38 -21.42 -1.61
CA ASP A 200 8.98 -22.73 -1.84
C ASP A 200 10.36 -22.64 -2.51
N PHE A 201 10.49 -21.76 -3.52
CA PHE A 201 11.77 -21.52 -4.18
C PHE A 201 12.81 -20.90 -3.23
N LEU A 202 12.42 -19.91 -2.44
CA LEU A 202 13.30 -19.27 -1.47
C LEU A 202 13.74 -20.25 -0.37
N GLU A 203 12.85 -21.12 0.10
CA GLU A 203 13.19 -22.16 1.08
C GLU A 203 14.18 -23.19 0.51
N ARG A 204 13.91 -23.71 -0.69
CA ARG A 204 14.81 -24.67 -1.38
C ARG A 204 16.20 -24.08 -1.62
N THR A 205 16.28 -22.78 -1.89
CA THR A 205 17.54 -22.06 -2.14
C THR A 205 18.17 -21.48 -0.87
N ARG A 206 17.53 -21.65 0.30
CA ARG A 206 17.94 -21.07 1.59
C ARG A 206 18.10 -19.55 1.58
N ALA A 207 17.19 -18.89 0.87
CA ALA A 207 17.13 -17.44 0.73
C ALA A 207 16.10 -16.76 1.66
N VAL A 208 15.32 -17.53 2.42
CA VAL A 208 14.40 -16.99 3.43
C VAL A 208 15.20 -16.48 4.64
N PRO A 209 15.04 -15.20 5.06
CA PRO A 209 15.66 -14.68 6.26
C PRO A 209 15.15 -15.40 7.52
N ASP A 210 16.02 -15.72 8.47
CA ASP A 210 15.58 -16.19 9.78
C ASP A 210 14.90 -15.01 10.51
N LEU A 211 13.66 -15.20 10.92
CA LEU A 211 12.82 -14.24 11.62
C LEU A 211 12.25 -14.82 12.92
N SER A 212 12.79 -15.95 13.37
CA SER A 212 12.43 -16.62 14.63
C SER A 212 12.47 -15.64 15.79
N GLY A 213 11.40 -15.62 16.60
CA GLY A 213 11.30 -14.76 17.79
C GLY A 213 10.85 -13.32 17.52
N LEU A 214 10.67 -12.93 16.25
CA LEU A 214 10.40 -11.54 15.88
C LEU A 214 8.92 -11.28 15.58
N THR A 215 8.47 -10.08 15.97
CA THR A 215 7.28 -9.46 15.38
C THR A 215 7.72 -8.64 14.16
N VAL A 216 7.12 -8.88 13.01
CA VAL A 216 7.44 -8.17 11.75
C VAL A 216 6.26 -7.30 11.33
N VAL A 217 6.54 -6.04 11.05
CA VAL A 217 5.56 -5.04 10.61
C VAL A 217 5.96 -4.53 9.25
N PHE A 218 5.16 -4.82 8.23
CA PHE A 218 5.36 -4.30 6.88
C PHE A 218 4.51 -3.04 6.66
N ALA A 219 5.11 -2.00 6.09
CA ALA A 219 4.41 -0.76 5.76
C ALA A 219 4.81 -0.22 4.38
N GLY A 220 3.79 0.09 3.57
CA GLY A 220 3.95 0.64 2.23
C GLY A 220 4.27 -0.39 1.14
N ILE A 221 4.02 -1.69 1.37
CA ILE A 221 4.22 -2.72 0.34
C ILE A 221 3.31 -2.43 -0.86
N GLY A 222 3.92 -2.38 -2.04
CA GLY A 222 3.32 -2.03 -3.33
C GLY A 222 3.10 -0.53 -3.56
N ASP A 223 3.47 0.33 -2.62
CA ASP A 223 3.40 1.78 -2.81
C ASP A 223 4.65 2.30 -3.54
N THR A 224 4.44 2.87 -4.72
CA THR A 224 5.53 3.28 -5.63
C THR A 224 5.55 4.78 -5.87
N SER A 225 6.66 5.26 -6.44
CA SER A 225 6.77 6.60 -6.99
C SER A 225 7.33 6.52 -8.42
N PRO A 226 6.96 7.46 -9.32
CA PRO A 226 7.53 7.50 -10.66
C PRO A 226 9.08 7.48 -10.65
N PRO A 227 9.72 6.84 -11.64
CA PRO A 227 9.14 6.23 -12.85
C PRO A 227 8.55 4.82 -12.68
N GLN A 228 8.55 4.24 -11.48
CA GLN A 228 7.90 2.96 -11.26
C GLN A 228 6.39 3.12 -11.36
N GLU A 229 5.79 2.35 -12.27
CA GLU A 229 4.35 2.32 -12.44
C GLU A 229 3.67 1.83 -11.15
N ALA A 230 2.51 2.42 -10.86
CA ALA A 230 1.69 2.01 -9.73
C ALA A 230 1.15 0.60 -9.95
N LEU A 231 1.15 -0.21 -8.89
CA LEU A 231 0.51 -1.53 -8.92
C LEU A 231 -1.00 -1.37 -8.84
N ASP A 232 -1.74 -2.21 -9.58
CA ASP A 232 -3.18 -2.36 -9.34
C ASP A 232 -3.45 -3.01 -7.97
N VAL A 233 -4.72 -2.97 -7.56
CA VAL A 233 -5.16 -3.48 -6.25
C VAL A 233 -4.80 -4.96 -6.06
N ALA A 234 -4.94 -5.79 -7.10
CA ALA A 234 -4.69 -7.22 -7.02
C ALA A 234 -3.20 -7.52 -6.85
N ARG A 235 -2.34 -6.85 -7.60
CA ARG A 235 -0.88 -7.02 -7.52
C ARG A 235 -0.32 -6.50 -6.20
N ARG A 236 -0.80 -5.35 -5.72
CA ARG A 236 -0.43 -4.83 -4.40
C ARG A 236 -0.79 -5.80 -3.28
N GLU A 237 -2.01 -6.35 -3.29
CA GLU A 237 -2.41 -7.34 -2.27
C GLU A 237 -1.58 -8.63 -2.39
N ARG A 238 -1.36 -9.14 -3.61
CA ARG A 238 -0.51 -10.32 -3.84
C ARG A 238 0.90 -10.12 -3.31
N LEU A 239 1.51 -8.96 -3.58
CA LEU A 239 2.85 -8.63 -3.09
C LEU A 239 2.88 -8.55 -1.56
N ALA A 240 1.85 -7.95 -0.94
CA ALA A 240 1.72 -7.89 0.51
C ALA A 240 1.53 -9.29 1.15
N ILE A 241 0.78 -10.18 0.50
CA ILE A 241 0.66 -11.59 0.90
C ILE A 241 2.03 -12.27 0.80
N LEU A 242 2.73 -12.14 -0.33
CA LEU A 242 4.04 -12.75 -0.54
C LEU A 242 5.04 -12.37 0.55
N TRP A 243 5.22 -11.08 0.84
CA TRP A 243 6.13 -10.65 1.92
C TRP A 243 5.72 -11.18 3.29
N SER A 244 4.42 -11.32 3.54
CA SER A 244 3.94 -11.91 4.79
C SER A 244 4.23 -13.41 4.87
N GLU A 245 4.08 -14.14 3.77
CA GLU A 245 4.40 -15.57 3.71
C GLU A 245 5.92 -15.81 3.80
N ILE A 246 6.75 -14.95 3.19
CA ILE A 246 8.21 -14.98 3.39
C ILE A 246 8.55 -14.78 4.87
N ALA A 247 7.89 -13.83 5.55
CA ALA A 247 8.14 -13.59 6.96
C ALA A 247 7.72 -14.78 7.85
N LYS A 248 6.58 -15.40 7.55
CA LYS A 248 6.09 -16.60 8.23
C LYS A 248 7.01 -17.80 8.00
N ALA A 249 7.47 -18.03 6.76
CA ALA A 249 8.44 -19.06 6.42
C ALA A 249 9.77 -18.86 7.16
N GLY A 250 10.17 -17.61 7.39
CA GLY A 250 11.31 -17.25 8.23
C GLY A 250 11.11 -17.52 9.73
N GLY A 251 9.91 -17.87 10.18
CA GLY A 251 9.60 -18.15 11.58
C GLY A 251 9.17 -16.93 12.40
N ALA A 252 8.74 -15.84 11.76
CA ALA A 252 8.19 -14.68 12.48
C ALA A 252 7.03 -15.11 13.41
N ASN A 253 7.08 -14.68 14.67
CA ASN A 253 6.04 -14.99 15.67
C ASN A 253 4.71 -14.32 15.33
N CYS A 254 4.77 -13.13 14.74
CA CYS A 254 3.61 -12.42 14.26
C CYS A 254 4.00 -11.51 13.10
N VAL A 255 3.10 -11.39 12.12
CA VAL A 255 3.26 -10.51 10.96
C VAL A 255 2.06 -9.55 10.92
N HIS A 256 2.34 -8.25 10.95
CA HIS A 256 1.35 -7.20 10.76
C HIS A 256 1.60 -6.50 9.42
N ARG A 257 0.53 -6.25 8.67
CA ARG A 257 0.56 -5.44 7.45
C ARG A 257 -0.15 -4.13 7.73
N ASP A 258 0.57 -3.03 7.63
CA ASP A 258 -0.01 -1.70 7.61
C ASP A 258 -0.56 -1.41 6.22
N ASN A 259 -1.88 -1.21 6.16
CA ASN A 259 -2.59 -0.93 4.92
C ASN A 259 -2.71 0.57 4.63
N ALA A 260 -2.17 1.44 5.50
CA ALA A 260 -2.15 2.87 5.26
C ALA A 260 -1.30 3.18 4.01
N PRO A 261 -1.85 3.88 3.01
CA PRO A 261 -1.13 4.17 1.79
C PRO A 261 0.02 5.14 2.06
N ARG A 262 1.20 4.83 1.52
CA ARG A 262 2.31 5.76 1.38
C ARG A 262 2.33 6.36 -0.01
N GLY A 263 2.28 7.68 -0.09
CA GLY A 263 2.40 8.41 -1.35
C GLY A 263 3.50 9.46 -1.28
N GLY A 264 3.70 10.16 -2.39
CA GLY A 264 4.66 11.26 -2.49
C GLY A 264 5.77 11.00 -3.51
N ALA A 265 6.63 11.99 -3.67
CA ALA A 265 7.76 11.90 -4.58
C ALA A 265 8.86 10.98 -4.02
N ALA A 266 9.61 10.36 -4.92
CA ALA A 266 10.84 9.67 -4.54
C ALA A 266 11.91 10.67 -4.06
N PRO A 267 12.85 10.24 -3.20
CA PRO A 267 14.03 11.03 -2.85
C PRO A 267 14.85 11.44 -4.08
N ASN A 268 15.31 12.68 -4.10
CA ASN A 268 16.20 13.20 -5.14
C ASN A 268 17.67 12.84 -4.87
N GLY A 269 18.48 12.75 -5.93
CA GLY A 269 19.94 12.60 -5.83
C GLY A 269 20.41 11.24 -5.31
N VAL A 270 19.57 10.21 -5.43
CA VAL A 270 19.87 8.83 -4.99
C VAL A 270 20.21 7.93 -6.18
N PRO A 271 20.92 6.82 -5.96
CA PRO A 271 21.21 5.85 -7.02
C PRO A 271 19.96 5.33 -7.74
N ARG A 272 20.13 4.94 -9.01
CA ARG A 272 19.05 4.40 -9.82
C ARG A 272 18.63 3.01 -9.34
N VAL A 273 17.33 2.74 -9.43
CA VAL A 273 16.71 1.43 -9.26
C VAL A 273 16.02 1.08 -10.59
N GLY A 274 16.17 -0.15 -11.07
CA GLY A 274 15.43 -0.64 -12.23
C GLY A 274 13.92 -0.60 -11.97
N THR A 275 13.11 -0.31 -12.99
CA THR A 275 11.65 -0.42 -12.87
C THR A 275 11.25 -1.87 -13.04
N VAL A 276 10.39 -2.37 -12.15
CA VAL A 276 9.68 -3.63 -12.29
C VAL A 276 8.59 -3.45 -13.34
N PRO A 277 8.59 -4.23 -14.44
CA PRO A 277 7.52 -4.17 -15.44
C PRO A 277 6.19 -4.57 -14.80
N VAL A 278 5.17 -3.71 -14.93
CA VAL A 278 3.80 -4.02 -14.54
C VAL A 278 3.03 -4.34 -15.81
N PRO A 279 2.56 -5.58 -16.03
CA PRO A 279 1.74 -5.86 -17.19
C PRO A 279 0.44 -5.05 -17.09
N PRO A 280 -0.09 -4.55 -18.21
CA PRO A 280 -1.36 -3.83 -18.21
C PRO A 280 -2.43 -4.68 -17.51
N PRO A 281 -3.34 -4.05 -16.74
CA PRO A 281 -4.40 -4.77 -16.08
C PRO A 281 -5.21 -5.57 -17.12
N PRO A 282 -5.72 -6.76 -16.76
CA PRO A 282 -6.59 -7.50 -17.66
C PRO A 282 -7.77 -6.60 -18.03
N VAL A 283 -7.94 -6.37 -19.33
CA VAL A 283 -9.13 -5.70 -19.85
C VAL A 283 -10.28 -6.67 -19.63
N ALA A 284 -11.33 -6.22 -18.94
CA ALA A 284 -12.51 -7.03 -18.78
C ALA A 284 -13.06 -7.38 -20.17
N ASP A 285 -13.05 -8.68 -20.48
CA ASP A 285 -13.70 -9.17 -21.68
C ASP A 285 -15.20 -9.28 -21.40
N PHE A 286 -15.92 -8.19 -21.65
CA PHE A 286 -17.37 -8.16 -21.54
C PHE A 286 -18.06 -9.09 -22.55
N SER A 287 -17.35 -9.61 -23.57
CA SER A 287 -17.89 -10.64 -24.47
C SER A 287 -18.15 -11.97 -23.77
N ALA A 288 -17.39 -12.26 -22.70
CA ALA A 288 -17.54 -13.48 -21.92
C ALA A 288 -18.69 -13.42 -20.90
N LEU A 289 -19.31 -12.25 -20.70
CA LEU A 289 -20.37 -12.05 -19.70
C LEU A 289 -21.77 -12.44 -20.18
N GLY A 290 -21.94 -12.90 -21.43
CA GLY A 290 -23.24 -13.29 -21.96
C GLY A 290 -24.28 -12.18 -21.77
N THR A 291 -25.45 -12.51 -21.22
CA THR A 291 -26.52 -11.54 -20.93
C THR A 291 -26.19 -10.70 -19.68
N THR A 292 -26.00 -9.39 -19.85
CA THR A 292 -25.97 -8.44 -18.72
C THR A 292 -27.37 -7.86 -18.48
N VAL A 293 -27.87 -7.97 -17.26
CA VAL A 293 -29.14 -7.35 -16.86
C VAL A 293 -28.88 -5.91 -16.41
N LEU A 294 -29.58 -4.97 -17.02
CA LEU A 294 -29.59 -3.55 -16.66
C LEU A 294 -30.87 -3.27 -15.87
N PRO A 295 -30.83 -3.30 -14.52
CA PRO A 295 -32.06 -3.28 -13.73
C PRO A 295 -32.68 -1.88 -13.71
N ASP A 296 -34.03 -1.80 -13.74
CA ASP A 296 -34.75 -0.53 -13.77
C ASP A 296 -34.67 0.23 -12.43
N ASP A 297 -34.33 -0.41 -11.31
CA ASP A 297 -34.04 0.26 -10.03
C ASP A 297 -32.59 0.76 -9.94
N GLY A 298 -31.75 0.43 -10.93
CA GLY A 298 -30.38 0.89 -11.06
C GLY A 298 -30.22 2.21 -11.83
N THR A 299 -28.97 2.54 -12.13
CA THR A 299 -28.53 3.80 -12.77
C THR A 299 -29.01 3.98 -14.22
N VAL A 300 -29.38 2.89 -14.88
CA VAL A 300 -29.93 2.83 -16.24
C VAL A 300 -31.47 2.75 -16.25
N GLY A 301 -32.10 3.08 -15.13
CA GLY A 301 -33.56 3.05 -14.98
C GLY A 301 -34.29 4.20 -15.68
N PHE A 302 -35.56 3.94 -15.98
CA PHE A 302 -36.42 4.87 -16.70
C PHE A 302 -37.40 5.59 -15.77
N VAL A 303 -37.85 6.78 -16.21
CA VAL A 303 -39.00 7.45 -15.62
C VAL A 303 -40.23 6.53 -15.76
N PRO A 304 -41.06 6.37 -14.71
CA PRO A 304 -42.22 5.48 -14.75
C PRO A 304 -43.11 5.69 -15.99
N GLY A 305 -43.43 4.60 -16.69
CA GLY A 305 -44.26 4.61 -17.89
C GLY A 305 -43.64 5.29 -19.12
N ARG A 306 -42.36 5.68 -19.09
CA ARG A 306 -41.69 6.39 -20.18
C ARG A 306 -40.39 5.68 -20.59
N ALA A 307 -39.94 6.00 -21.80
CA ALA A 307 -38.62 5.63 -22.32
C ALA A 307 -37.62 6.80 -22.16
N VAL A 308 -37.64 7.45 -21.00
CA VAL A 308 -36.74 8.55 -20.63
C VAL A 308 -35.90 8.08 -19.46
N LEU A 309 -34.57 8.10 -19.59
CA LEU A 309 -33.65 7.74 -18.50
C LEU A 309 -33.80 8.73 -17.33
N ARG A 310 -33.81 8.22 -16.10
CA ARG A 310 -33.89 9.07 -14.89
C ARG A 310 -32.64 9.93 -14.72
N ASP A 311 -31.48 9.37 -15.04
CA ASP A 311 -30.20 10.07 -15.07
C ASP A 311 -29.42 9.71 -16.34
N PRO A 312 -29.54 10.51 -17.42
CA PRO A 312 -28.84 10.25 -18.67
C PRO A 312 -27.30 10.25 -18.54
N ARG A 313 -26.72 11.04 -17.63
CA ARG A 313 -25.27 11.11 -17.46
C ARG A 313 -24.75 9.86 -16.78
N ALA A 314 -25.37 9.46 -15.68
CA ALA A 314 -24.97 8.27 -14.94
C ALA A 314 -25.23 6.99 -15.77
N ALA A 315 -26.33 6.95 -16.54
CA ALA A 315 -26.59 5.87 -17.50
C ALA A 315 -25.49 5.78 -18.56
N ALA A 316 -25.01 6.91 -19.10
CA ALA A 316 -23.90 6.91 -20.05
C ALA A 316 -22.60 6.36 -19.44
N GLU A 317 -22.29 6.68 -18.19
CA GLU A 317 -21.10 6.13 -17.52
C GLU A 317 -21.16 4.62 -17.33
N VAL A 318 -22.34 4.08 -16.98
CA VAL A 318 -22.58 2.64 -16.86
C VAL A 318 -22.51 1.94 -18.22
N LEU A 319 -22.95 2.61 -19.29
CA LEU A 319 -22.95 2.06 -20.65
C LEU A 319 -21.60 2.16 -21.36
N ARG A 320 -20.70 3.04 -20.91
CA ARG A 320 -19.39 3.29 -21.54
C ARG A 320 -18.56 2.02 -21.75
N PRO A 321 -18.43 1.08 -20.79
CA PRO A 321 -17.69 -0.16 -21.03
C PRO A 321 -18.25 -1.02 -22.17
N PHE A 322 -19.58 -1.01 -22.38
CA PHE A 322 -20.21 -1.70 -23.51
C PHE A 322 -19.94 -0.98 -24.84
N GLY A 323 -19.94 0.36 -24.81
CA GLY A 323 -19.56 1.19 -25.96
C GLY A 323 -18.12 0.95 -26.39
N ASP A 324 -17.19 1.00 -25.44
CA ASP A 324 -15.76 0.73 -25.65
C ASP A 324 -15.55 -0.69 -26.20
N TRP A 325 -16.28 -1.69 -25.69
CA TRP A 325 -16.23 -3.06 -26.18
C TRP A 325 -16.73 -3.20 -27.64
N LEU A 326 -17.76 -2.46 -28.04
CA LEU A 326 -18.23 -2.46 -29.44
C LEU A 326 -17.29 -1.69 -30.38
N LEU A 327 -16.65 -0.63 -29.91
CA LEU A 327 -15.74 0.19 -30.70
C LEU A 327 -14.42 -0.52 -31.03
N ASP A 328 -13.98 -1.44 -30.16
CA ASP A 328 -12.74 -2.19 -30.29
C ASP A 328 -12.74 -3.20 -31.47
N ASP A 329 -13.92 -3.67 -31.91
CA ASP A 329 -14.04 -4.59 -33.05
C ASP A 329 -15.36 -4.38 -33.82
N ARG A 330 -15.23 -4.07 -35.12
CA ARG A 330 -16.34 -3.77 -36.02
C ARG A 330 -17.25 -4.96 -36.31
N ASP A 331 -16.83 -6.19 -36.01
CA ASP A 331 -17.63 -7.39 -36.19
C ASP A 331 -18.46 -7.75 -34.94
N ARG A 332 -18.20 -7.10 -33.80
CA ARG A 332 -18.99 -7.31 -32.57
C ARG A 332 -20.41 -6.79 -32.72
N ARG A 333 -21.36 -7.52 -32.12
CA ARG A 333 -22.80 -7.22 -32.13
C ARG A 333 -23.38 -7.37 -30.72
N VAL A 334 -24.41 -6.59 -30.40
CA VAL A 334 -25.23 -6.75 -29.19
C VAL A 334 -26.72 -6.75 -29.51
N ASP A 335 -27.47 -7.60 -28.81
CA ASP A 335 -28.94 -7.61 -28.79
C ASP A 335 -29.45 -6.93 -27.51
N LEU A 336 -30.05 -5.76 -27.63
CA LEU A 336 -30.71 -5.06 -26.53
C LEU A 336 -32.16 -5.54 -26.41
N THR A 337 -32.44 -6.28 -25.33
CA THR A 337 -33.81 -6.74 -25.01
C THR A 337 -34.41 -5.83 -23.93
N GLY A 338 -35.42 -5.04 -24.30
CA GLY A 338 -36.20 -4.25 -23.36
C GLY A 338 -37.30 -5.09 -22.70
N THR A 339 -37.54 -4.84 -21.42
CA THR A 339 -38.58 -5.49 -20.61
C THR A 339 -39.43 -4.43 -19.88
N THR A 340 -40.61 -4.83 -19.40
CA THR A 340 -41.46 -4.01 -18.53
C THR A 340 -42.15 -4.88 -17.48
N ALA A 341 -42.60 -4.25 -16.39
CA ALA A 341 -43.59 -4.87 -15.51
C ALA A 341 -44.90 -5.18 -16.27
N ARG A 342 -45.74 -6.06 -15.71
CA ARG A 342 -47.04 -6.40 -16.28
C ARG A 342 -48.06 -5.32 -15.98
N PHE A 343 -48.20 -4.34 -16.87
CA PHE A 343 -49.18 -3.27 -16.72
C PHE A 343 -49.80 -2.91 -18.08
N GLY A 344 -51.13 -2.91 -18.14
CA GLY A 344 -51.86 -2.72 -19.40
C GLY A 344 -51.83 -3.95 -20.32
N ASP A 345 -52.23 -3.78 -21.58
CA ASP A 345 -52.17 -4.85 -22.57
C ASP A 345 -50.72 -5.16 -23.01
N LEU A 346 -50.52 -6.38 -23.51
CA LEU A 346 -49.20 -6.87 -23.93
C LEU A 346 -48.60 -6.01 -25.07
N ALA A 347 -49.43 -5.51 -25.99
CA ALA A 347 -48.95 -4.71 -27.11
C ALA A 347 -48.30 -3.40 -26.62
N GLY A 348 -48.94 -2.73 -25.66
CA GLY A 348 -48.39 -1.53 -25.01
C GLY A 348 -47.13 -1.81 -24.19
N GLN A 349 -47.05 -2.97 -23.54
CA GLN A 349 -45.86 -3.41 -22.82
C GLN A 349 -44.68 -3.62 -23.78
N ILE A 350 -44.89 -4.35 -24.89
CA ILE A 350 -43.89 -4.59 -25.93
C ILE A 350 -43.44 -3.27 -26.57
N GLU A 351 -44.37 -2.35 -26.85
CA GLU A 351 -44.06 -1.04 -27.42
C GLU A 351 -43.17 -0.21 -26.47
N LEU A 352 -43.55 -0.13 -25.19
CA LEU A 352 -42.76 0.60 -24.18
C LEU A 352 -41.39 -0.03 -23.98
N ALA A 353 -41.32 -1.36 -23.88
CA ALA A 353 -40.08 -2.12 -23.78
C ALA A 353 -39.14 -1.85 -24.97
N THR A 354 -39.68 -1.86 -26.20
CA THR A 354 -38.91 -1.59 -27.42
C THR A 354 -38.35 -0.18 -27.40
N ARG A 355 -39.15 0.83 -27.05
CA ARG A 355 -38.67 2.22 -26.95
C ARG A 355 -37.57 2.39 -25.90
N ARG A 356 -37.62 1.64 -24.80
CA ARG A 356 -36.57 1.65 -23.78
C ARG A 356 -35.27 1.04 -24.31
N ALA A 357 -35.33 -0.07 -25.04
CA ALA A 357 -34.16 -0.65 -25.70
C ALA A 357 -33.54 0.33 -26.72
N GLU A 358 -34.37 1.03 -27.50
CA GLU A 358 -33.91 2.08 -28.42
C GLU A 358 -33.26 3.28 -27.71
N ALA A 359 -33.78 3.68 -26.55
CA ALA A 359 -33.16 4.74 -25.76
C ALA A 359 -31.74 4.37 -25.30
N ILE A 360 -31.51 3.10 -24.90
CA ILE A 360 -30.17 2.60 -24.56
C ILE A 360 -29.27 2.54 -25.81
N LYS A 361 -29.80 2.07 -26.95
CA LYS A 361 -29.09 2.10 -28.23
C LYS A 361 -28.61 3.50 -28.56
N GLN A 362 -29.47 4.51 -28.39
CA GLN A 362 -29.10 5.90 -28.69
C GLN A 362 -27.93 6.38 -27.81
N VAL A 363 -27.89 6.02 -26.53
CA VAL A 363 -26.76 6.38 -25.66
C VAL A 363 -25.45 5.78 -26.16
N LEU A 364 -25.45 4.52 -26.60
CA LEU A 364 -24.26 3.87 -27.16
C LEU A 364 -23.83 4.50 -28.50
N VAL A 365 -24.80 4.87 -29.34
CA VAL A 365 -24.53 5.57 -30.60
C VAL A 365 -23.95 6.97 -30.34
N ASP A 366 -24.44 7.68 -29.33
CA ASP A 366 -23.90 8.98 -28.91
C ASP A 366 -22.47 8.85 -28.35
N GLN A 367 -22.07 7.67 -27.89
CA GLN A 367 -20.69 7.33 -27.50
C GLN A 367 -19.80 6.94 -28.69
N GLY A 368 -20.34 6.89 -29.92
CA GLY A 368 -19.61 6.65 -31.15
C GLY A 368 -19.76 5.24 -31.73
N VAL A 369 -20.54 4.35 -31.09
CA VAL A 369 -20.79 3.00 -31.60
C VAL A 369 -21.56 3.05 -32.92
N ASP A 370 -21.18 2.20 -33.87
CA ASP A 370 -21.92 2.07 -35.13
C ASP A 370 -23.31 1.46 -34.87
N PRO A 371 -24.42 2.13 -35.27
CA PRO A 371 -25.78 1.60 -35.08
C PRO A 371 -26.00 0.21 -35.69
N ALA A 372 -25.21 -0.19 -36.71
CA ALA A 372 -25.27 -1.52 -37.31
C ALA A 372 -24.76 -2.63 -36.38
N GLN A 373 -24.05 -2.27 -35.30
CA GLN A 373 -23.59 -3.20 -34.28
C GLN A 373 -24.66 -3.53 -33.23
N ILE A 374 -25.79 -2.82 -33.22
CA ILE A 374 -26.80 -2.89 -32.16
C ILE A 374 -28.17 -3.23 -32.73
N THR A 375 -28.73 -4.35 -32.30
CA THR A 375 -30.12 -4.76 -32.53
C THR A 375 -30.95 -4.57 -31.26
N THR A 376 -32.24 -4.29 -31.42
CA THR A 376 -33.17 -3.92 -30.35
C THR A 376 -34.45 -4.72 -30.48
N ARG A 377 -34.99 -5.20 -29.35
CA ARG A 377 -36.31 -5.85 -29.27
C ARG A 377 -36.96 -5.57 -27.92
N GLY A 378 -38.28 -5.41 -27.90
CA GLY A 378 -39.05 -5.37 -26.65
C GLY A 378 -39.84 -6.66 -26.46
N VAL A 379 -39.87 -7.19 -25.23
CA VAL A 379 -40.64 -8.41 -24.88
C VAL A 379 -41.72 -8.17 -23.84
N GLY A 380 -41.82 -6.93 -23.31
CA GLY A 380 -42.80 -6.60 -22.26
C GLY A 380 -42.56 -7.42 -21.00
N SER A 381 -43.61 -8.02 -20.45
CA SER A 381 -43.54 -8.97 -19.32
C SER A 381 -43.42 -10.45 -19.74
N GLU A 382 -43.33 -10.75 -21.04
CA GLU A 382 -43.23 -12.12 -21.56
C GLU A 382 -41.77 -12.54 -21.80
N PHE A 383 -41.04 -12.81 -20.72
CA PHE A 383 -39.68 -13.33 -20.77
C PHE A 383 -39.39 -14.34 -19.64
N PRO A 384 -38.46 -15.29 -19.82
CA PRO A 384 -38.24 -16.39 -18.88
C PRO A 384 -37.92 -15.96 -17.44
N GLU A 385 -37.24 -14.83 -17.28
CA GLU A 385 -36.80 -14.28 -16.00
C GLU A 385 -37.84 -13.34 -15.36
N TYR A 386 -39.04 -13.20 -15.94
CA TYR A 386 -40.10 -12.37 -15.37
C TYR A 386 -40.56 -12.92 -14.02
N VAL A 387 -40.44 -12.09 -12.97
CA VAL A 387 -40.98 -12.38 -11.64
C VAL A 387 -42.35 -11.73 -11.53
N ASN A 388 -43.40 -12.53 -11.37
CA ASN A 388 -44.74 -12.00 -11.18
C ASN A 388 -44.89 -11.38 -9.80
N ASP A 389 -45.09 -10.06 -9.79
CA ASP A 389 -45.33 -9.23 -8.61
C ASP A 389 -46.82 -8.90 -8.43
N GLN A 390 -47.72 -9.57 -9.16
CA GLN A 390 -49.17 -9.35 -9.10
C GLN A 390 -49.94 -10.58 -8.60
N GLY A 391 -50.85 -10.35 -7.64
CA GLY A 391 -51.83 -11.32 -7.18
C GLY A 391 -52.92 -11.60 -8.22
N SER A 392 -53.74 -12.62 -7.98
CA SER A 392 -54.81 -13.04 -8.89
C SER A 392 -55.91 -11.98 -9.13
N ASP A 393 -55.94 -10.94 -8.30
CA ASP A 393 -56.85 -9.79 -8.36
C ASP A 393 -56.19 -8.51 -8.91
N GLY A 394 -54.93 -8.57 -9.33
CA GLY A 394 -54.16 -7.43 -9.83
C GLY A 394 -53.54 -6.53 -8.74
N SER A 395 -53.61 -6.93 -7.46
CA SER A 395 -52.88 -6.28 -6.38
C SER A 395 -51.38 -6.61 -6.44
N LEU A 396 -50.51 -5.72 -5.95
CA LEU A 396 -49.08 -6.00 -5.83
C LEU A 396 -48.85 -7.00 -4.68
N LEU A 397 -48.02 -8.02 -4.93
CA LEU A 397 -47.67 -9.10 -3.97
C LEU A 397 -46.71 -8.64 -2.87
#